data_AF-A0A1C0TMG6-F1
#
_entry.id   AF-A0A1C0TMG6-F1
#
_cell.length_a   1.000
_cell.length_b   1.000
_cell.length_c   1.000
_cell.angle_alpha   90.00
_cell.angle_beta   90.00
_cell.angle_gamma   90.00
#
_symmetry.space_group_name_H-M   'P 1'
#
loop_
_entity.id
_entity.type
_entity.pdbx_description
1 polymer ?
#
loop_
_entity_poly.entity_id
_entity_poly.type
_entity_poly.pdbx_seq_one_letter_code
_entity_poly.pdbx_strand_id
1 'polypeptide(L)'
;MTEVVDQKYDFLVFIGRFQPFHQGHLTVVKEGLKRAQNLIILCGSAHQPRTVRNPWTSSERELMIRGALSQPENTRVHIAPLMDTVYNDDAWVRNVQTTVKGIVTAHHRVPHKPPTIGLIGHSKDQSSYYLNLFPQWGAIPVDNYQQISATPLRKQVFSAEGQSFLESEHSLQLPTFVRNMLSQFIHTDDYQAIQSEHNFIEKYRQAWQSAPYPPTFVTVDAVVIQSGHVLLIERRARPGKGLWALPGGFINGDEKLVDACLRELREETKLKVPAPVLKGSIKQQQVFDEPHRSARGRTITHAFYFDLEPNKALPKVKGSDDAKHAMWVPLAELEPSKLFEDHYFIIQELTGM
;
A
#
# COMPACT_ATOMS: atom_id res chain seq x y z
N MET A 1 16.99 -22.39 -35.39
CA MET A 1 17.59 -23.04 -34.21
C MET A 1 17.21 -22.20 -33.01
N THR A 2 16.26 -22.67 -32.20
CA THR A 2 15.96 -22.06 -30.89
C THR A 2 17.13 -22.37 -29.96
N GLU A 3 17.85 -21.35 -29.49
CA GLU A 3 18.78 -21.51 -28.38
C GLU A 3 18.01 -22.16 -27.21
N VAL A 4 18.41 -23.38 -26.85
CA VAL A 4 17.96 -24.01 -25.62
C VAL A 4 18.66 -23.25 -24.51
N VAL A 5 18.03 -22.18 -24.02
CA VAL A 5 18.48 -21.50 -22.82
C VAL A 5 18.26 -22.49 -21.68
N ASP A 6 19.36 -22.97 -21.09
CA ASP A 6 19.32 -23.89 -19.96
C ASP A 6 18.65 -23.18 -18.77
N GLN A 7 17.41 -23.56 -18.48
CA GLN A 7 16.62 -22.94 -17.44
C GLN A 7 17.14 -23.39 -16.08
N LYS A 8 17.98 -22.54 -15.48
CA LYS A 8 18.68 -22.79 -14.22
C LYS A 8 17.75 -22.92 -13.00
N TYR A 9 16.52 -22.40 -13.08
CA TYR A 9 15.55 -22.42 -11.98
C TYR A 9 14.22 -23.08 -12.38
N ASP A 10 13.58 -23.76 -11.45
CA ASP A 10 12.20 -24.21 -11.61
C ASP A 10 11.24 -23.01 -11.45
N PHE A 11 11.54 -22.12 -10.50
CA PHE A 11 10.79 -20.90 -10.24
C PHE A 11 11.70 -19.70 -10.01
N LEU A 12 11.36 -18.56 -10.60
CA LEU A 12 11.84 -17.25 -10.14
C LEU A 12 10.67 -16.45 -9.55
N VAL A 13 10.96 -15.67 -8.52
CA VAL A 13 9.97 -14.80 -7.85
C VAL A 13 10.35 -13.35 -8.11
N PHE A 14 9.40 -12.59 -8.64
CA PHE A 14 9.51 -11.15 -8.86
C PHE A 14 8.48 -10.42 -8.02
N ILE A 15 8.95 -9.61 -7.07
CA ILE A 15 8.09 -8.87 -6.15
C ILE A 15 8.06 -7.40 -6.57
N GLY A 16 6.87 -6.81 -6.65
CA GLY A 16 6.74 -5.41 -7.00
C GLY A 16 5.34 -4.85 -6.81
N ARG A 17 5.24 -3.52 -6.81
CA ARG A 17 3.94 -2.84 -6.76
C ARG A 17 3.31 -2.67 -8.12
N PHE A 18 4.09 -2.55 -9.20
CA PHE A 18 3.57 -2.42 -10.57
C PHE A 18 2.51 -1.30 -10.74
N GLN A 19 2.81 -0.10 -10.24
CA GLN A 19 1.91 1.07 -10.23
C GLN A 19 2.40 2.21 -11.17
N PRO A 20 2.29 2.11 -12.50
CA PRO A 20 1.73 1.00 -13.29
C PRO A 20 2.80 -0.05 -13.65
N PHE A 21 2.38 -1.13 -14.30
CA PHE A 21 3.32 -2.02 -15.00
C PHE A 21 3.91 -1.27 -16.21
N HIS A 22 5.24 -1.32 -16.39
CA HIS A 22 5.96 -0.51 -17.38
C HIS A 22 7.07 -1.34 -18.03
N GLN A 23 7.73 -0.82 -19.07
CA GLN A 23 8.70 -1.60 -19.85
C GLN A 23 9.87 -2.13 -19.02
N GLY A 24 10.35 -1.38 -18.02
CA GLY A 24 11.35 -1.92 -17.10
C GLY A 24 10.89 -3.16 -16.32
N HIS A 25 9.63 -3.23 -15.90
CA HIS A 25 9.09 -4.44 -15.28
C HIS A 25 8.97 -5.58 -16.30
N LEU A 26 8.52 -5.27 -17.54
CA LEU A 26 8.43 -6.27 -18.60
C LEU A 26 9.79 -6.88 -18.91
N THR A 27 10.86 -6.08 -18.97
CA THR A 27 12.24 -6.57 -19.16
C THR A 27 12.62 -7.58 -18.08
N VAL A 28 12.34 -7.31 -16.79
CA VAL A 28 12.59 -8.25 -15.69
C VAL A 28 11.78 -9.55 -15.88
N VAL A 29 10.52 -9.45 -16.28
CA VAL A 29 9.66 -10.62 -16.56
C VAL A 29 10.23 -11.47 -17.70
N LYS A 30 10.64 -10.84 -18.81
CA LYS A 30 11.25 -11.56 -19.94
C LYS A 30 12.57 -12.24 -19.55
N GLU A 31 13.42 -11.56 -18.78
CA GLU A 31 14.66 -12.14 -18.26
C GLU A 31 14.39 -13.32 -17.31
N GLY A 32 13.37 -13.22 -16.45
CA GLY A 32 12.94 -14.32 -15.60
C GLY A 32 12.48 -15.54 -16.39
N LEU A 33 11.66 -15.35 -17.43
CA LEU A 33 11.15 -16.43 -18.29
C LEU A 33 12.24 -17.09 -19.15
N LYS A 34 13.37 -16.43 -19.42
CA LYS A 34 14.53 -17.06 -20.03
C LYS A 34 15.25 -18.02 -19.07
N ARG A 35 15.31 -17.67 -17.78
CA ARG A 35 16.15 -18.35 -16.78
C ARG A 35 15.41 -19.38 -15.93
N ALA A 36 14.07 -19.39 -15.95
CA ALA A 36 13.27 -20.27 -15.12
C ALA A 36 12.07 -20.88 -15.84
N GLN A 37 11.70 -22.10 -15.50
CA GLN A 37 10.51 -22.76 -16.06
C GLN A 37 9.23 -21.98 -15.76
N ASN A 38 9.09 -21.46 -14.55
CA ASN A 38 7.95 -20.65 -14.12
C ASN A 38 8.42 -19.33 -13.50
N LEU A 39 7.62 -18.28 -13.66
CA LEU A 39 7.80 -17.01 -12.98
C LEU A 39 6.61 -16.75 -12.06
N ILE A 40 6.90 -16.48 -10.79
CA ILE A 40 5.93 -16.04 -9.80
C ILE A 40 6.04 -14.52 -9.68
N ILE A 41 4.94 -13.80 -9.85
CA ILE A 41 4.88 -12.35 -9.65
C ILE A 41 4.01 -12.06 -8.44
N LEU A 42 4.60 -11.46 -7.41
CA LEU A 42 3.89 -11.03 -6.21
C LEU A 42 3.58 -9.54 -6.29
N CYS A 43 2.30 -9.22 -6.45
CA CYS A 43 1.79 -7.85 -6.51
C CYS A 43 1.63 -7.28 -5.09
N GLY A 44 2.68 -6.61 -4.61
CA GLY A 44 2.72 -5.95 -3.29
C GLY A 44 1.72 -4.78 -3.14
N SER A 45 1.52 -4.30 -1.92
CA SER A 45 0.46 -3.34 -1.59
C SER A 45 -0.91 -3.75 -2.15
N ALA A 46 -1.20 -5.05 -2.13
CA ALA A 46 -2.52 -5.54 -2.46
C ALA A 46 -3.53 -5.15 -1.36
N HIS A 47 -4.81 -5.11 -1.73
CA HIS A 47 -5.91 -4.80 -0.82
C HIS A 47 -5.84 -3.42 -0.17
N GLN A 48 -5.04 -2.47 -0.66
CA GLN A 48 -5.06 -1.08 -0.20
C GLN A 48 -6.08 -0.24 -0.98
N PRO A 49 -6.58 0.87 -0.39
CA PRO A 49 -7.39 1.83 -1.13
C PRO A 49 -6.60 2.44 -2.29
N ARG A 50 -7.33 2.96 -3.27
CA ARG A 50 -6.73 3.78 -4.33
C ARG A 50 -6.14 5.06 -3.74
N THR A 51 -4.89 5.34 -4.08
CA THR A 51 -4.18 6.57 -3.68
C THR A 51 -3.29 7.06 -4.83
N VAL A 52 -2.74 8.26 -4.74
CA VAL A 52 -1.74 8.75 -5.72
C VAL A 52 -0.49 7.86 -5.83
N ARG A 53 -0.19 7.05 -4.80
CA ARG A 53 0.95 6.12 -4.77
C ARG A 53 0.55 4.71 -5.26
N ASN A 54 -0.68 4.28 -4.94
CA ASN A 54 -1.31 3.02 -5.36
C ASN A 54 -2.63 3.29 -6.11
N PRO A 55 -2.59 3.84 -7.32
CA PRO A 55 -3.83 4.21 -8.03
C PRO A 55 -4.62 3.01 -8.56
N TRP A 56 -3.96 1.90 -8.91
CA TRP A 56 -4.59 0.70 -9.49
C TRP A 56 -4.69 -0.45 -8.49
N THR A 57 -5.79 -1.19 -8.52
CA THR A 57 -6.03 -2.37 -7.69
C THR A 57 -5.07 -3.51 -8.06
N SER A 58 -4.96 -4.54 -7.21
CA SER A 58 -4.17 -5.74 -7.56
C SER A 58 -4.71 -6.44 -8.80
N SER A 59 -6.03 -6.51 -8.98
CA SER A 59 -6.66 -7.13 -10.16
C SER A 59 -6.38 -6.34 -11.45
N GLU A 60 -6.46 -5.00 -11.42
CA GLU A 60 -6.09 -4.17 -12.58
C GLU A 60 -4.62 -4.34 -12.93
N ARG A 61 -3.74 -4.39 -11.93
CA ARG A 61 -2.31 -4.63 -12.16
C ARG A 61 -2.03 -6.02 -12.72
N GLU A 62 -2.76 -7.04 -12.28
CA GLU A 62 -2.70 -8.36 -12.89
C GLU A 62 -3.08 -8.30 -14.38
N LEU A 63 -4.17 -7.62 -14.73
CA LEU A 63 -4.56 -7.44 -16.13
C LEU A 63 -3.47 -6.70 -16.93
N MET A 64 -2.86 -5.64 -16.37
CA MET A 64 -1.74 -4.93 -16.98
C MET A 64 -0.57 -5.86 -17.29
N ILE A 65 -0.19 -6.73 -16.35
CA ILE A 65 0.90 -7.69 -16.51
C ILE A 65 0.53 -8.71 -17.59
N ARG A 66 -0.64 -9.36 -17.47
CA ARG A 66 -1.07 -10.42 -18.40
C ARG A 66 -1.20 -9.91 -19.84
N GLY A 67 -1.76 -8.72 -20.02
CA GLY A 67 -1.94 -8.10 -21.33
C GLY A 67 -0.63 -7.63 -21.97
N ALA A 68 0.47 -7.53 -21.23
CA ALA A 68 1.80 -7.26 -21.75
C ALA A 68 2.57 -8.54 -22.17
N LEU A 69 1.98 -9.72 -21.96
CA LEU A 69 2.60 -11.02 -22.21
C LEU A 69 1.86 -11.77 -23.32
N SER A 70 2.60 -12.59 -24.08
CA SER A 70 2.01 -13.51 -25.05
C SER A 70 1.31 -14.68 -24.35
N GLN A 71 0.47 -15.42 -25.08
CA GLN A 71 -0.22 -16.59 -24.53
C GLN A 71 0.76 -17.67 -24.01
N PRO A 72 1.84 -18.06 -24.71
CA PRO A 72 2.81 -19.03 -24.20
C PRO A 72 3.59 -18.55 -22.96
N GLU A 73 3.74 -17.24 -22.78
CA GLU A 73 4.37 -16.69 -21.57
C GLU A 73 3.40 -16.72 -20.40
N ASN A 74 2.13 -16.36 -20.64
CA ASN A 74 1.08 -16.39 -19.62
C ASN A 74 0.87 -17.77 -19.00
N THR A 75 1.11 -18.88 -19.73
CA THR A 75 1.00 -20.24 -19.17
C THR A 75 2.09 -20.57 -18.15
N ARG A 76 3.17 -19.76 -18.11
CA ARG A 76 4.33 -19.92 -17.22
C ARG A 76 4.42 -18.83 -16.15
N VAL A 77 3.49 -17.89 -16.13
CA VAL A 77 3.47 -16.76 -15.18
C VAL A 77 2.32 -16.91 -14.20
N HIS A 78 2.67 -17.01 -12.91
CA HIS A 78 1.74 -17.13 -11.79
C HIS A 78 1.73 -15.82 -11.01
N ILE A 79 0.59 -15.13 -11.00
CA ILE A 79 0.46 -13.81 -10.36
C ILE A 79 -0.38 -13.96 -9.10
N ALA A 80 0.08 -13.42 -7.98
CA ALA A 80 -0.66 -13.42 -6.73
C ALA A 80 -0.60 -12.05 -6.03
N PRO A 81 -1.69 -11.63 -5.36
CA PRO A 81 -1.65 -10.47 -4.49
C PRO A 81 -0.74 -10.74 -3.29
N LEU A 82 -0.05 -9.71 -2.81
CA LEU A 82 0.74 -9.73 -1.59
C LEU A 82 0.34 -8.55 -0.71
N MET A 83 -0.15 -8.88 0.49
CA MET A 83 -0.54 -7.91 1.50
C MET A 83 0.71 -7.33 2.17
N ASP A 84 0.69 -6.03 2.44
CA ASP A 84 1.76 -5.37 3.19
C ASP A 84 1.62 -5.70 4.68
N THR A 85 2.73 -5.68 5.42
CA THR A 85 2.76 -5.69 6.89
C THR A 85 3.79 -4.66 7.33
N VAL A 86 3.40 -3.39 7.29
CA VAL A 86 4.30 -2.21 7.26
C VAL A 86 5.29 -2.17 8.43
N TYR A 87 4.90 -2.67 9.61
CA TYR A 87 5.71 -2.61 10.83
C TYR A 87 6.23 -3.98 11.29
N ASN A 88 6.04 -5.02 10.49
CA ASN A 88 6.40 -6.39 10.85
C ASN A 88 6.98 -7.14 9.65
N ASP A 89 8.30 -7.01 9.47
CA ASP A 89 9.05 -7.66 8.39
C ASP A 89 8.94 -9.18 8.46
N ASP A 90 8.92 -9.78 9.67
CA ASP A 90 8.80 -11.23 9.82
C ASP A 90 7.44 -11.74 9.33
N ALA A 91 6.36 -11.01 9.61
CA ALA A 91 5.04 -11.31 9.07
C ALA A 91 5.04 -11.18 7.53
N TRP A 92 5.73 -10.17 6.99
CA TRP A 92 5.85 -9.97 5.56
C TRP A 92 6.60 -11.14 4.89
N VAL A 93 7.73 -11.55 5.46
CA VAL A 93 8.55 -12.68 5.00
C VAL A 93 7.73 -13.97 5.04
N ARG A 94 6.98 -14.23 6.12
CA ARG A 94 6.09 -15.40 6.20
C ARG A 94 5.01 -15.37 5.12
N ASN A 95 4.41 -14.21 4.85
CA ASN A 95 3.40 -14.07 3.80
C ASN A 95 3.98 -14.39 2.41
N VAL A 96 5.15 -13.83 2.08
CA VAL A 96 5.87 -14.13 0.83
C VAL A 96 6.18 -15.63 0.72
N GLN A 97 6.79 -16.22 1.75
CA GLN A 97 7.15 -17.65 1.76
C GLN A 97 5.92 -18.54 1.60
N THR A 98 4.83 -18.23 2.30
CA THR A 98 3.59 -19.03 2.25
C THR A 98 2.95 -18.96 0.87
N THR A 99 2.84 -17.76 0.27
CA THR A 99 2.30 -17.59 -1.08
C THR A 99 3.15 -18.29 -2.13
N VAL A 100 4.48 -18.13 -2.07
CA VAL A 100 5.41 -18.84 -2.98
C VAL A 100 5.28 -20.35 -2.81
N LYS A 101 5.27 -20.85 -1.57
CA LYS A 101 5.11 -22.29 -1.29
C LYS A 101 3.80 -22.85 -1.86
N GLY A 102 2.69 -22.12 -1.73
CA GLY A 102 1.40 -22.52 -2.28
C GLY A 102 1.45 -22.69 -3.80
N ILE A 103 1.99 -21.69 -4.51
CA ILE A 103 2.13 -21.72 -5.99
C ILE A 103 3.09 -22.83 -6.41
N VAL A 104 4.25 -22.94 -5.77
CA VAL A 104 5.23 -23.99 -6.06
C VAL A 104 4.63 -25.37 -5.86
N THR A 105 3.85 -25.58 -4.78
CA THR A 105 3.17 -26.86 -4.53
C THR A 105 2.16 -27.21 -5.63
N ALA A 106 1.44 -26.21 -6.16
CA ALA A 106 0.44 -26.41 -7.21
C ALA A 106 1.06 -26.69 -8.60
N HIS A 107 2.28 -26.19 -8.86
CA HIS A 107 2.86 -26.17 -10.21
C HIS A 107 4.16 -26.96 -10.37
N HIS A 108 4.83 -27.36 -9.29
CA HIS A 108 6.02 -28.20 -9.37
C HIS A 108 5.65 -29.67 -9.56
N ARG A 109 5.97 -30.22 -10.73
CA ARG A 109 5.53 -31.57 -11.15
C ARG A 109 6.63 -32.64 -11.09
N VAL A 110 7.81 -32.33 -10.57
CA VAL A 110 8.92 -33.29 -10.48
C VAL A 110 8.85 -34.01 -9.13
N PRO A 111 8.51 -35.32 -9.10
CA PRO A 111 8.49 -36.07 -7.85
C PRO A 111 9.89 -36.18 -7.25
N HIS A 112 9.98 -36.16 -5.92
CA HIS A 112 11.22 -36.45 -5.16
C HIS A 112 12.42 -35.52 -5.39
N LYS A 113 12.29 -34.43 -6.15
CA LYS A 113 13.30 -33.37 -6.27
C LYS A 113 12.74 -32.07 -5.68
N PRO A 114 13.44 -31.39 -4.75
CA PRO A 114 13.00 -30.08 -4.30
C PRO A 114 13.14 -29.04 -5.44
N PRO A 115 12.20 -28.10 -5.56
CA PRO A 115 12.24 -27.05 -6.58
C PRO A 115 13.40 -26.09 -6.32
N THR A 116 14.07 -25.68 -7.38
CA THR A 116 15.04 -24.59 -7.37
C THR A 116 14.31 -23.25 -7.51
N ILE A 117 14.44 -22.40 -6.49
CA ILE A 117 13.75 -21.10 -6.39
C ILE A 117 14.79 -20.00 -6.31
N GLY A 118 14.60 -18.92 -7.05
CA GLY A 118 15.39 -17.69 -6.91
C GLY A 118 14.55 -16.42 -6.88
N LEU A 119 15.12 -15.33 -6.38
CA LEU A 119 14.53 -14.00 -6.53
C LEU A 119 15.10 -13.32 -7.77
N ILE A 120 14.25 -12.66 -8.56
CA ILE A 120 14.67 -11.79 -9.64
C ILE A 120 14.08 -10.41 -9.43
N GLY A 121 14.89 -9.38 -9.65
CA GLY A 121 14.43 -8.02 -9.46
C GLY A 121 15.44 -6.98 -9.87
N HIS A 122 14.97 -5.75 -9.89
CA HIS A 122 15.83 -4.60 -10.09
C HIS A 122 16.53 -4.23 -8.78
N SER A 123 17.84 -4.00 -8.81
CA SER A 123 18.58 -3.43 -7.66
C SER A 123 18.41 -1.91 -7.67
N LYS A 124 17.35 -1.37 -7.02
CA LYS A 124 17.09 0.06 -6.89
C LYS A 124 17.01 0.46 -5.43
N ASP A 125 17.97 1.25 -4.97
CA ASP A 125 17.97 2.01 -3.71
C ASP A 125 17.37 1.27 -2.49
N GLN A 126 16.89 2.01 -1.48
CA GLN A 126 16.35 1.45 -0.22
C GLN A 126 15.17 0.47 -0.42
N SER A 127 14.49 0.50 -1.59
CA SER A 127 13.35 -0.37 -1.90
C SER A 127 13.73 -1.81 -2.27
N SER A 128 15.01 -2.12 -2.47
CA SER A 128 15.50 -3.49 -2.73
C SER A 128 15.99 -4.21 -1.48
N TYR A 129 15.86 -3.60 -0.29
CA TYR A 129 16.23 -4.21 1.00
C TYR A 129 15.63 -5.61 1.18
N TYR A 130 14.40 -5.82 0.70
CA TYR A 130 13.71 -7.10 0.82
C TYR A 130 14.44 -8.27 0.14
N LEU A 131 15.30 -8.02 -0.86
CA LEU A 131 16.09 -9.08 -1.49
C LEU A 131 17.02 -9.77 -0.49
N ASN A 132 17.46 -9.05 0.55
CA ASN A 132 18.30 -9.58 1.62
C ASN A 132 17.51 -10.40 2.66
N LEU A 133 16.18 -10.30 2.68
CA LEU A 133 15.31 -11.04 3.62
C LEU A 133 15.10 -12.51 3.25
N PHE A 134 15.56 -12.94 2.05
CA PHE A 134 15.43 -14.31 1.57
C PHE A 134 16.78 -14.90 1.13
N PRO A 135 17.77 -15.01 2.04
CA PRO A 135 19.10 -15.54 1.71
C PRO A 135 19.05 -16.96 1.12
N GLN A 136 18.01 -17.75 1.43
CA GLN A 136 17.82 -19.11 0.93
C GLN A 136 17.48 -19.22 -0.56
N TRP A 137 16.98 -18.15 -1.20
CA TRP A 137 16.62 -18.17 -2.64
C TRP A 137 17.71 -17.57 -3.53
N GLY A 138 18.58 -16.73 -2.97
CA GLY A 138 19.53 -15.94 -3.76
C GLY A 138 18.83 -14.88 -4.63
N ALA A 139 19.58 -13.86 -5.03
CA ALA A 139 19.07 -12.73 -5.81
C ALA A 139 19.74 -12.63 -7.18
N ILE A 140 18.93 -12.49 -8.22
CA ILE A 140 19.35 -12.26 -9.59
C ILE A 140 19.08 -10.79 -9.91
N PRO A 141 20.11 -9.93 -9.91
CA PRO A 141 19.93 -8.54 -10.29
C PRO A 141 19.63 -8.44 -11.79
N VAL A 142 18.74 -7.51 -12.12
CA VAL A 142 18.47 -7.07 -13.50
C VAL A 142 18.69 -5.57 -13.56
N ASP A 143 19.43 -5.12 -14.57
CA ASP A 143 19.75 -3.70 -14.77
C ASP A 143 18.51 -2.85 -15.04
N ASN A 144 18.62 -1.55 -14.73
CA ASN A 144 17.51 -0.63 -14.97
C ASN A 144 17.33 -0.38 -16.45
N TYR A 145 16.26 -0.93 -17.02
CA TYR A 145 15.88 -0.64 -18.39
C TYR A 145 15.62 0.87 -18.54
N GLN A 146 16.51 1.56 -19.27
CA GLN A 146 16.41 2.98 -19.61
C GLN A 146 16.14 3.91 -18.42
N GLN A 147 16.58 3.53 -17.21
CA GLN A 147 16.34 4.28 -15.97
C GLN A 147 14.86 4.57 -15.63
N ILE A 148 13.92 3.80 -16.18
CA ILE A 148 12.47 4.03 -16.00
C ILE A 148 12.08 3.95 -14.51
N SER A 149 11.18 4.83 -14.09
CA SER A 149 10.61 4.86 -12.74
C SER A 149 9.11 5.08 -12.78
N ALA A 150 8.38 4.38 -11.90
CA ALA A 150 6.93 4.47 -11.83
C ALA A 150 6.43 5.83 -11.28
N THR A 151 7.22 6.50 -10.44
CA THR A 151 6.80 7.79 -9.83
C THR A 151 6.64 8.91 -10.86
N PRO A 152 7.61 9.18 -11.76
CA PRO A 152 7.41 10.12 -12.86
C PRO A 152 6.21 9.77 -13.75
N LEU A 153 6.02 8.49 -14.09
CA LEU A 153 4.91 8.05 -14.92
C LEU A 153 3.56 8.37 -14.27
N ARG A 154 3.37 8.07 -12.98
CA ARG A 154 2.14 8.44 -12.26
C ARG A 154 1.92 9.95 -12.21
N LYS A 155 2.97 10.73 -11.95
CA LYS A 155 2.86 12.20 -11.94
C LYS A 155 2.38 12.74 -13.27
N GLN A 156 2.90 12.21 -14.38
CA GLN A 156 2.46 12.60 -15.73
C GLN A 156 0.99 12.20 -15.97
N VAL A 157 0.62 10.95 -15.68
CA VAL A 157 -0.76 10.44 -15.86
C VAL A 157 -1.79 11.25 -15.09
N PHE A 158 -1.51 11.65 -13.85
CA PHE A 158 -2.45 12.42 -13.02
C PHE A 158 -2.26 13.93 -13.09
N SER A 159 -1.39 14.43 -13.99
CA SER A 159 -1.26 15.86 -14.23
C SER A 159 -2.44 16.41 -15.05
N ALA A 160 -2.46 17.72 -15.26
CA ALA A 160 -3.41 18.35 -16.19
C ALA A 160 -3.20 17.88 -17.65
N GLU A 161 -2.00 17.39 -17.99
CA GLU A 161 -1.61 16.93 -19.33
C GLU A 161 -1.68 15.41 -19.48
N GLY A 162 -2.33 14.70 -18.54
CA GLY A 162 -2.34 13.23 -18.49
C GLY A 162 -2.80 12.55 -19.79
N GLN A 163 -3.82 13.11 -20.46
CA GLN A 163 -4.29 12.61 -21.75
C GLN A 163 -3.23 12.79 -22.84
N SER A 164 -2.69 14.01 -22.99
CA SER A 164 -1.64 14.32 -23.95
C SER A 164 -0.38 13.48 -23.73
N PHE A 165 -0.02 13.21 -22.47
CA PHE A 165 1.06 12.29 -22.13
C PHE A 165 0.82 10.88 -22.68
N LEU A 166 -0.38 10.32 -22.49
CA LEU A 166 -0.73 8.98 -22.97
C LEU A 166 -0.77 8.87 -24.50
N GLU A 167 -1.05 9.97 -25.19
CA GLU A 167 -1.04 10.08 -26.65
C GLU A 167 0.39 10.34 -27.22
N SER A 168 1.32 10.79 -26.38
CA SER A 168 2.69 11.12 -26.79
C SER A 168 3.61 9.89 -26.93
N GLU A 169 4.75 10.07 -27.61
CA GLU A 169 5.81 9.05 -27.68
C GLU A 169 6.41 8.72 -26.31
N HIS A 170 6.38 9.64 -25.34
CA HIS A 170 6.88 9.37 -23.99
C HIS A 170 6.11 8.24 -23.28
N SER A 171 4.86 7.98 -23.69
CA SER A 171 4.06 6.86 -23.20
C SER A 171 4.64 5.50 -23.59
N LEU A 172 5.53 5.40 -24.60
CA LEU A 172 6.12 4.14 -25.07
C LEU A 172 6.92 3.38 -24.00
N GLN A 173 7.22 4.05 -22.87
CA GLN A 173 7.74 3.45 -21.63
C GLN A 173 6.73 2.49 -20.96
N LEU A 174 5.48 2.46 -21.41
CA LEU A 174 4.43 1.55 -20.99
C LEU A 174 4.14 0.53 -22.11
N PRO A 175 3.92 -0.76 -21.81
CA PRO A 175 3.43 -1.71 -22.79
C PRO A 175 2.11 -1.24 -23.43
N THR A 176 1.88 -1.58 -24.70
CA THR A 176 0.70 -1.12 -25.47
C THR A 176 -0.61 -1.42 -24.76
N PHE A 177 -0.78 -2.62 -24.21
CA PHE A 177 -1.99 -2.97 -23.45
C PHE A 177 -2.20 -2.06 -22.23
N VAL A 178 -1.11 -1.77 -21.49
CA VAL A 178 -1.17 -0.89 -20.32
C VAL A 178 -1.56 0.51 -20.74
N ARG A 179 -0.97 1.06 -21.81
CA ARG A 179 -1.37 2.37 -22.34
C ARG A 179 -2.86 2.44 -22.66
N ASN A 180 -3.37 1.46 -23.40
CA ASN A 180 -4.79 1.41 -23.76
C ASN A 180 -5.68 1.38 -22.51
N MET A 181 -5.30 0.59 -21.51
CA MET A 181 -6.02 0.54 -20.23
C MET A 181 -5.97 1.90 -19.51
N LEU A 182 -4.83 2.58 -19.48
CA LEU A 182 -4.71 3.90 -18.87
C LEU A 182 -5.54 4.95 -19.63
N SER A 183 -5.56 4.91 -20.96
CA SER A 183 -6.40 5.78 -21.80
C SER A 183 -7.89 5.58 -21.54
N GLN A 184 -8.33 4.40 -21.12
CA GLN A 184 -9.71 4.18 -20.66
C GLN A 184 -9.89 4.67 -19.21
N PHE A 185 -8.90 4.39 -18.36
CA PHE A 185 -8.94 4.74 -16.94
C PHE A 185 -9.12 6.24 -16.69
N ILE A 186 -8.52 7.12 -17.50
CA ILE A 186 -8.64 8.58 -17.32
C ILE A 186 -10.09 9.11 -17.41
N HIS A 187 -11.01 8.32 -17.95
CA HIS A 187 -12.43 8.66 -18.06
C HIS A 187 -13.30 8.09 -16.93
N THR A 188 -12.69 7.47 -15.91
CA THR A 188 -13.40 6.87 -14.77
C THR A 188 -13.54 7.83 -13.58
N ASP A 189 -14.53 7.60 -12.72
CA ASP A 189 -14.68 8.33 -11.46
C ASP A 189 -13.49 8.11 -10.52
N ASP A 190 -12.92 6.90 -10.53
CA ASP A 190 -11.71 6.56 -9.77
C ASP A 190 -10.52 7.46 -10.15
N TYR A 191 -10.32 7.68 -11.46
CA TYR A 191 -9.30 8.62 -11.92
C TYR A 191 -9.58 10.04 -11.44
N GLN A 192 -10.82 10.53 -11.56
CA GLN A 192 -11.19 11.88 -11.12
C GLN A 192 -10.95 12.08 -9.62
N ALA A 193 -11.26 11.06 -8.80
CA ALA A 193 -10.99 11.06 -7.38
C ALA A 193 -9.48 11.17 -7.07
N ILE A 194 -8.65 10.34 -7.73
CA ILE A 194 -7.20 10.33 -7.54
C ILE A 194 -6.55 11.61 -8.07
N GLN A 195 -6.98 12.13 -9.23
CA GLN A 195 -6.46 13.36 -9.82
C GLN A 195 -6.77 14.56 -8.90
N SER A 196 -7.98 14.62 -8.35
CA SER A 196 -8.35 15.67 -7.40
C SER A 196 -7.53 15.59 -6.09
N GLU A 197 -7.24 14.37 -5.61
CA GLU A 197 -6.31 14.17 -4.49
C GLU A 197 -4.87 14.52 -4.82
N HIS A 198 -4.39 14.19 -6.01
CA HIS A 198 -3.08 14.58 -6.51
C HIS A 198 -2.91 16.10 -6.49
N ASN A 199 -3.88 16.84 -7.05
CA ASN A 199 -3.86 18.30 -7.06
C ASN A 199 -3.88 18.89 -5.64
N PHE A 200 -4.64 18.29 -4.72
CA PHE A 200 -4.63 18.70 -3.31
C PHE A 200 -3.25 18.51 -2.69
N ILE A 201 -2.62 17.35 -2.90
CA ILE A 201 -1.30 17.02 -2.34
C ILE A 201 -0.21 17.94 -2.90
N GLU A 202 -0.22 18.21 -4.21
CA GLU A 202 0.75 19.12 -4.82
C GLU A 202 0.59 20.55 -4.30
N LYS A 203 -0.64 21.05 -4.17
CA LYS A 203 -0.91 22.35 -3.52
C LYS A 203 -0.44 22.37 -2.06
N TYR A 204 -0.69 21.29 -1.31
CA TYR A 204 -0.25 21.17 0.07
C TYR A 204 1.28 21.24 0.18
N ARG A 205 2.01 20.50 -0.68
CA ARG A 205 3.48 20.55 -0.73
C ARG A 205 4.01 21.92 -1.13
N GLN A 206 3.37 22.57 -2.11
CA GLN A 206 3.73 23.92 -2.55
C GLN A 206 3.67 24.94 -1.42
N ALA A 207 2.67 24.84 -0.53
CA ALA A 207 2.54 25.73 0.62
C ALA A 207 3.73 25.66 1.61
N TRP A 208 4.50 24.56 1.59
CA TRP A 208 5.68 24.35 2.43
C TRP A 208 7.02 24.60 1.73
N GLN A 209 7.02 24.98 0.43
CA GLN A 209 8.27 25.11 -0.34
C GLN A 209 9.21 26.20 0.19
N SER A 210 8.68 27.24 0.82
CA SER A 210 9.47 28.35 1.37
C SER A 210 10.00 28.08 2.79
N ALA A 211 9.73 26.90 3.37
CA ALA A 211 10.26 26.53 4.68
C ALA A 211 11.80 26.34 4.59
N PRO A 212 12.57 26.76 5.61
CA PRO A 212 14.03 26.63 5.59
C PRO A 212 14.53 25.19 5.56
N TYR A 213 13.70 24.24 6.01
CA TYR A 213 13.96 22.81 5.97
C TYR A 213 12.67 22.07 5.56
N PRO A 214 12.77 20.88 4.95
CA PRO A 214 11.60 20.05 4.68
C PRO A 214 10.80 19.80 5.97
N PRO A 215 9.48 20.06 5.98
CA PRO A 215 8.69 19.94 7.19
C PRO A 215 8.54 18.47 7.61
N THR A 216 8.48 18.26 8.93
CA THR A 216 8.02 17.01 9.54
C THR A 216 6.71 17.28 10.25
N PHE A 217 5.67 16.54 9.88
CA PHE A 217 4.34 16.65 10.44
C PHE A 217 4.18 15.68 11.60
N VAL A 218 3.52 16.13 12.67
CA VAL A 218 3.21 15.31 13.83
C VAL A 218 1.71 15.23 14.00
N THR A 219 1.19 14.00 14.03
CA THR A 219 -0.23 13.72 14.27
C THR A 219 -0.40 12.78 15.46
N VAL A 220 -1.63 12.65 15.91
CA VAL A 220 -2.06 11.70 16.93
C VAL A 220 -3.27 10.93 16.44
N ASP A 221 -3.38 9.66 16.81
CA ASP A 221 -4.50 8.79 16.44
C ASP A 221 -5.00 8.01 17.67
N ALA A 222 -6.31 7.82 17.78
CA ALA A 222 -6.92 7.06 18.86
C ALA A 222 -7.42 5.69 18.36
N VAL A 223 -6.77 4.60 18.78
CA VAL A 223 -7.31 3.24 18.61
C VAL A 223 -8.19 2.92 19.80
N VAL A 224 -9.50 3.12 19.67
CA VAL A 224 -10.45 2.83 20.76
C VAL A 224 -11.15 1.51 20.48
N ILE A 225 -10.93 0.52 21.34
CA ILE A 225 -11.57 -0.79 21.29
C ILE A 225 -12.60 -0.93 22.41
N GLN A 226 -13.75 -1.50 22.08
CA GLN A 226 -14.70 -1.99 23.08
C GLN A 226 -15.49 -3.18 22.54
N SER A 227 -15.60 -4.25 23.34
CA SER A 227 -16.42 -5.43 23.00
C SER A 227 -16.19 -5.95 21.56
N GLY A 228 -14.93 -6.02 21.11
CA GLY A 228 -14.57 -6.52 19.77
C GLY A 228 -14.88 -5.56 18.61
N HIS A 229 -15.08 -4.27 18.89
CA HIS A 229 -15.28 -3.22 17.88
C HIS A 229 -14.22 -2.14 18.00
N VAL A 230 -13.83 -1.55 16.88
CA VAL A 230 -12.99 -0.35 16.81
C VAL A 230 -13.82 0.87 16.44
N LEU A 231 -13.55 2.00 17.09
CA LEU A 231 -14.15 3.28 16.72
C LEU A 231 -13.40 3.89 15.54
N LEU A 232 -14.14 4.17 14.46
CA LEU A 232 -13.62 4.79 13.24
C LEU A 232 -14.46 6.00 12.83
N ILE A 233 -13.87 6.85 12.00
CA ILE A 233 -14.53 7.94 11.29
C ILE A 233 -14.49 7.73 9.78
N GLU A 234 -15.43 8.30 9.04
CA GLU A 234 -15.35 8.45 7.58
C GLU A 234 -14.79 9.84 7.24
N ARG A 235 -13.64 9.90 6.55
CA ARG A 235 -12.95 11.16 6.24
C ARG A 235 -13.76 12.02 5.26
N ARG A 236 -14.03 13.29 5.60
CA ARG A 236 -14.66 14.27 4.66
C ARG A 236 -13.65 14.97 3.77
N ALA A 237 -12.46 15.21 4.30
CA ALA A 237 -11.41 15.97 3.65
C ALA A 237 -10.41 15.06 2.92
N ARG A 238 -9.64 15.68 2.02
CA ARG A 238 -8.50 15.03 1.36
C ARG A 238 -7.24 15.16 2.23
N PRO A 239 -6.28 14.23 2.12
CA PRO A 239 -6.33 12.99 1.34
C PRO A 239 -7.24 11.93 2.01
N GLY A 240 -7.59 10.89 1.26
CA GLY A 240 -8.37 9.74 1.74
C GLY A 240 -9.87 10.03 1.92
N LYS A 241 -10.42 10.98 1.17
CA LYS A 241 -11.85 11.34 1.29
C LYS A 241 -12.73 10.11 1.06
N GLY A 242 -13.63 9.82 2.00
CA GLY A 242 -14.53 8.67 1.98
C GLY A 242 -13.95 7.38 2.58
N LEU A 243 -12.65 7.33 2.90
CA LEU A 243 -12.04 6.20 3.60
C LEU A 243 -12.36 6.26 5.09
N TRP A 244 -12.35 5.09 5.73
CA TRP A 244 -12.39 4.98 7.18
C TRP A 244 -11.03 5.29 7.78
N ALA A 245 -11.00 5.97 8.92
CA ALA A 245 -9.78 6.28 9.63
C ALA A 245 -10.00 6.18 11.14
N LEU A 246 -8.91 5.92 11.85
CA LEU A 246 -8.84 6.21 13.28
C LEU A 246 -9.14 7.70 13.52
N PRO A 247 -9.86 8.05 14.59
CA PRO A 247 -10.03 9.44 14.98
C PRO A 247 -8.67 10.05 15.33
N GLY A 248 -8.32 11.17 14.71
CA GLY A 248 -6.96 11.69 14.80
C GLY A 248 -6.69 12.91 13.93
N GLY A 249 -5.65 13.65 14.29
CA GLY A 249 -5.34 14.93 13.68
C GLY A 249 -3.98 15.47 14.08
N PHE A 250 -3.74 16.74 13.74
CA PHE A 250 -2.48 17.41 14.05
C PHE A 250 -2.42 17.81 15.53
N ILE A 251 -1.21 17.80 16.08
CA ILE A 251 -0.95 18.42 17.38
C ILE A 251 -0.92 19.95 17.24
N ASN A 252 -1.48 20.68 18.21
CA ASN A 252 -1.30 22.11 18.37
C ASN A 252 0.04 22.45 19.05
N GLY A 253 0.48 23.70 18.94
CA GLY A 253 1.79 24.13 19.45
C GLY A 253 1.91 24.16 20.98
N ASP A 254 0.79 24.12 21.70
CA ASP A 254 0.69 24.36 23.15
C ASP A 254 0.05 23.19 23.93
N GLU A 255 -0.03 21.99 23.35
CA GLU A 255 -0.64 20.82 24.00
C GLU A 255 0.30 19.59 24.03
N LYS A 256 0.00 18.64 24.93
CA LYS A 256 0.67 17.34 24.98
C LYS A 256 0.03 16.37 23.99
N LEU A 257 0.78 15.39 23.51
CA LEU A 257 0.28 14.35 22.59
C LEU A 257 -0.99 13.64 23.08
N VAL A 258 -1.04 13.25 24.36
CA VAL A 258 -2.23 12.59 24.92
C VAL A 258 -3.44 13.52 24.99
N ASP A 259 -3.22 14.81 25.25
CA ASP A 259 -4.29 15.80 25.33
C ASP A 259 -4.82 16.12 23.91
N ALA A 260 -3.93 16.21 22.92
CA ALA A 260 -4.28 16.29 21.50
C ALA A 260 -5.10 15.08 21.04
N CYS A 261 -4.66 13.87 21.39
CA CYS A 261 -5.36 12.63 21.02
C CYS A 261 -6.80 12.61 21.57
N LEU A 262 -6.97 13.02 22.83
CA LEU A 262 -8.28 13.11 23.45
C LEU A 262 -9.15 14.23 22.87
N ARG A 263 -8.54 15.36 22.49
CA ARG A 263 -9.22 16.47 21.80
C ARG A 263 -9.75 16.01 20.44
N GLU A 264 -8.89 15.48 19.58
CA GLU A 264 -9.27 14.96 18.24
C GLU A 264 -10.34 13.88 18.35
N LEU A 265 -10.15 12.89 19.23
CA LEU A 265 -11.15 11.85 19.49
C LEU A 265 -12.52 12.45 19.83
N ARG A 266 -12.57 13.52 20.64
CA ARG A 266 -13.83 14.17 21.02
C ARG A 266 -14.44 14.99 19.89
N GLU A 267 -13.62 15.77 19.20
CA GLU A 267 -14.03 16.67 18.12
C GLU A 267 -14.66 15.90 16.97
N GLU A 268 -14.07 14.77 16.58
CA GLU A 268 -14.52 14.00 15.42
C GLU A 268 -15.67 13.02 15.74
N THR A 269 -15.71 12.45 16.95
CA THR A 269 -16.64 11.35 17.27
C THR A 269 -17.73 11.69 18.28
N LYS A 270 -17.57 12.79 19.03
CA LYS A 270 -18.43 13.15 20.17
C LYS A 270 -18.69 12.00 21.15
N LEU A 271 -17.73 11.07 21.27
CA LEU A 271 -17.79 9.89 22.11
C LEU A 271 -18.28 10.22 23.52
N LYS A 272 -19.24 9.46 24.05
CA LYS A 272 -19.86 9.70 25.37
C LYS A 272 -19.23 8.85 26.49
N VAL A 273 -17.91 9.01 26.68
CA VAL A 273 -17.14 8.34 27.76
C VAL A 273 -16.34 9.40 28.53
N PRO A 274 -16.43 9.57 29.87
CA PRO A 274 -15.72 10.63 30.58
C PRO A 274 -14.19 10.65 30.35
N ALA A 275 -13.57 11.83 30.34
CA ALA A 275 -12.13 11.96 30.06
C ALA A 275 -11.22 11.20 31.05
N PRO A 276 -11.50 11.16 32.38
CA PRO A 276 -10.72 10.34 33.30
C PRO A 276 -10.78 8.85 32.99
N VAL A 277 -11.95 8.36 32.52
CA VAL A 277 -12.14 6.97 32.11
C VAL A 277 -11.31 6.67 30.86
N LEU A 278 -11.38 7.53 29.84
CA LEU A 278 -10.54 7.39 28.64
C LEU A 278 -9.05 7.36 29.00
N LYS A 279 -8.57 8.31 29.82
CA LYS A 279 -7.17 8.34 30.25
C LYS A 279 -6.76 7.06 30.99
N GLY A 280 -7.63 6.52 31.85
CA GLY A 280 -7.40 5.27 32.56
C GLY A 280 -7.46 4.01 31.68
N SER A 281 -8.07 4.10 30.51
CA SER A 281 -8.19 3.00 29.54
C SER A 281 -7.02 2.91 28.56
N ILE A 282 -6.05 3.84 28.60
CA ILE A 282 -4.87 3.77 27.74
C ILE A 282 -4.02 2.56 28.15
N LYS A 283 -3.82 1.61 27.23
CA LYS A 283 -2.99 0.41 27.45
C LYS A 283 -1.60 0.54 26.85
N GLN A 284 -1.50 1.22 25.71
CA GLN A 284 -0.26 1.35 24.95
C GLN A 284 -0.24 2.67 24.19
N GLN A 285 0.97 3.17 23.94
CA GLN A 285 1.24 4.25 23.01
C GLN A 285 2.40 3.79 22.12
N GLN A 286 2.28 4.02 20.81
CA GLN A 286 3.35 3.70 19.87
C GLN A 286 3.50 4.80 18.82
N VAL A 287 4.72 4.96 18.34
CA VAL A 287 5.06 5.89 17.26
C VAL A 287 5.08 5.12 15.96
N PHE A 288 4.43 5.68 14.94
CA PHE A 288 4.40 5.14 13.58
C PHE A 288 5.01 6.15 12.63
N ASP A 289 6.16 5.78 12.07
CA ASP A 289 7.10 6.73 11.47
C ASP A 289 7.67 6.28 10.12
N GLU A 290 7.03 5.29 9.47
CA GLU A 290 7.37 4.87 8.11
C GLU A 290 7.42 6.09 7.17
N PRO A 291 8.59 6.46 6.59
CA PRO A 291 8.76 7.70 5.81
C PRO A 291 7.69 8.01 4.76
N HIS A 292 7.08 6.99 4.17
CA HIS A 292 6.12 7.14 3.10
C HIS A 292 4.68 6.74 3.48
N ARG A 293 4.35 6.73 4.77
CA ARG A 293 2.99 6.45 5.24
C ARG A 293 1.95 7.44 4.74
N SER A 294 2.30 8.73 4.71
CA SER A 294 1.40 9.78 4.25
C SER A 294 1.84 10.41 2.94
N ALA A 295 0.88 10.66 2.05
CA ALA A 295 1.17 11.32 0.77
C ALA A 295 1.46 12.83 0.94
N ARG A 296 1.04 13.43 2.07
CA ARG A 296 1.22 14.87 2.36
C ARG A 296 2.68 15.26 2.59
N GLY A 297 3.50 14.34 3.08
CA GLY A 297 4.90 14.55 3.44
C GLY A 297 5.33 13.60 4.54
N ARG A 298 6.48 13.86 5.16
CA ARG A 298 6.95 13.09 6.32
C ARG A 298 6.00 13.36 7.49
N THR A 299 5.09 12.42 7.75
CA THR A 299 4.11 12.50 8.84
C THR A 299 4.37 11.38 9.82
N ILE A 300 4.67 11.72 11.06
CA ILE A 300 4.83 10.79 12.17
C ILE A 300 3.54 10.84 12.99
N THR A 301 2.93 9.70 13.26
CA THR A 301 1.76 9.65 14.16
C THR A 301 2.10 8.97 15.48
N HIS A 302 1.60 9.53 16.58
CA HIS A 302 1.58 8.88 17.88
C HIS A 302 0.19 8.30 18.10
N ALA A 303 0.06 6.98 18.00
CA ALA A 303 -1.23 6.34 18.23
C ALA A 303 -1.34 5.84 19.68
N PHE A 304 -2.52 6.04 20.27
CA PHE A 304 -2.85 5.63 21.63
C PHE A 304 -3.92 4.53 21.58
N TYR A 305 -3.63 3.40 22.20
CA TYR A 305 -4.57 2.30 22.33
C TYR A 305 -5.39 2.45 23.62
N PHE A 306 -6.69 2.66 23.45
CA PHE A 306 -7.69 2.71 24.51
C PHE A 306 -8.49 1.41 24.51
N ASP A 307 -8.42 0.66 25.60
CA ASP A 307 -9.21 -0.56 25.81
C ASP A 307 -10.29 -0.27 26.84
N LEU A 308 -11.53 -0.12 26.36
CA LEU A 308 -12.68 0.16 27.21
C LEU A 308 -13.25 -1.15 27.75
N GLU A 309 -13.62 -1.15 29.02
CA GLU A 309 -14.24 -2.31 29.67
C GLU A 309 -15.44 -2.85 28.86
N PRO A 310 -15.56 -4.18 28.73
CA PRO A 310 -16.66 -4.80 27.99
C PRO A 310 -18.03 -4.31 28.46
N ASN A 311 -18.89 -3.96 27.51
CA ASN A 311 -20.26 -3.55 27.78
C ASN A 311 -21.20 -4.12 26.71
N LYS A 312 -22.45 -4.41 27.11
CA LYS A 312 -23.52 -4.86 26.22
C LYS A 312 -23.89 -3.80 25.18
N ALA A 313 -23.83 -2.52 25.56
CA ALA A 313 -24.10 -1.41 24.65
C ALA A 313 -22.83 -0.61 24.39
N LEU A 314 -22.52 -0.38 23.12
CA LEU A 314 -21.41 0.48 22.73
C LEU A 314 -21.76 1.97 22.98
N PRO A 315 -20.81 2.80 23.43
CA PRO A 315 -21.00 4.22 23.64
C PRO A 315 -21.52 4.92 22.37
N LYS A 316 -22.46 5.84 22.55
CA LYS A 316 -22.99 6.65 21.45
C LYS A 316 -21.88 7.54 20.88
N VAL A 317 -21.83 7.58 19.55
CA VAL A 317 -20.91 8.41 18.76
C VAL A 317 -21.69 9.18 17.70
N LYS A 318 -21.16 10.31 17.26
CA LYS A 318 -21.71 11.15 16.19
C LYS A 318 -20.57 11.87 15.49
N GLY A 319 -20.48 11.68 14.17
CA GLY A 319 -19.51 12.41 13.32
C GLY A 319 -19.67 13.93 13.44
N SER A 320 -18.55 14.64 13.46
CA SER A 320 -18.48 16.10 13.56
C SER A 320 -17.22 16.62 12.86
N ASP A 321 -17.23 17.90 12.48
CA ASP A 321 -16.13 18.61 11.80
C ASP A 321 -15.62 17.92 10.51
N ASP A 322 -14.42 17.33 10.52
CA ASP A 322 -13.80 16.62 9.40
C ASP A 322 -14.31 15.17 9.21
N ALA A 323 -15.12 14.63 10.13
CA ALA A 323 -15.68 13.29 10.07
C ALA A 323 -17.14 13.27 9.58
N LYS A 324 -17.42 12.54 8.48
CA LYS A 324 -18.78 12.40 7.90
C LYS A 324 -19.70 11.64 8.82
N HIS A 325 -19.20 10.54 9.33
CA HIS A 325 -19.83 9.66 10.29
C HIS A 325 -18.75 9.12 11.23
N ALA A 326 -19.10 8.92 12.50
CA ALA A 326 -18.31 8.14 13.44
C ALA A 326 -19.09 6.86 13.75
N MET A 327 -18.42 5.73 13.79
CA MET A 327 -19.06 4.42 13.90
C MET A 327 -18.17 3.40 14.59
N TRP A 328 -18.81 2.46 15.30
CA TRP A 328 -18.14 1.27 15.80
C TRP A 328 -18.18 0.20 14.71
N VAL A 329 -17.02 -0.33 14.36
CA VAL A 329 -16.87 -1.37 13.32
C VAL A 329 -16.36 -2.65 13.99
N PRO A 330 -17.01 -3.81 13.77
CA PRO A 330 -16.49 -5.08 14.26
C PRO A 330 -15.08 -5.33 13.72
N LEU A 331 -14.18 -5.83 14.57
CA LEU A 331 -12.80 -6.13 14.16
C LEU A 331 -12.73 -7.11 12.98
N ALA A 332 -13.68 -8.05 12.91
CA ALA A 332 -13.79 -9.03 11.82
C ALA A 332 -14.23 -8.43 10.47
N GLU A 333 -14.78 -7.21 10.45
CA GLU A 333 -15.24 -6.52 9.25
C GLU A 333 -14.22 -5.51 8.71
N LEU A 334 -13.04 -5.40 9.34
CA LEU A 334 -11.98 -4.50 8.88
C LEU A 334 -11.36 -5.02 7.58
N GLU A 335 -11.47 -4.20 6.55
CA GLU A 335 -10.84 -4.43 5.26
C GLU A 335 -9.76 -3.37 5.01
N PRO A 336 -8.49 -3.76 4.77
CA PRO A 336 -7.42 -2.79 4.53
C PRO A 336 -7.73 -1.81 3.39
N SER A 337 -8.56 -2.21 2.42
CA SER A 337 -8.93 -1.45 1.24
C SER A 337 -9.85 -0.27 1.52
N LYS A 338 -10.47 -0.25 2.71
CA LYS A 338 -11.37 0.80 3.17
C LYS A 338 -10.71 1.76 4.15
N LEU A 339 -9.54 1.41 4.68
CA LEU A 339 -8.86 2.21 5.70
C LEU A 339 -7.84 3.17 5.10
N PHE A 340 -7.78 4.36 5.68
CA PHE A 340 -6.88 5.44 5.30
C PHE A 340 -5.42 5.10 5.65
N GLU A 341 -4.52 5.41 4.73
CA GLU A 341 -3.06 5.24 4.87
C GLU A 341 -2.70 3.86 5.45
N ASP A 342 -2.10 3.80 6.63
CA ASP A 342 -1.66 2.59 7.32
C ASP A 342 -2.51 2.28 8.57
N HIS A 343 -3.68 2.91 8.72
CA HIS A 343 -4.49 2.80 9.95
C HIS A 343 -4.92 1.34 10.23
N TYR A 344 -5.11 0.52 9.19
CA TYR A 344 -5.33 -0.92 9.36
C TYR A 344 -4.15 -1.60 10.08
N PHE A 345 -2.92 -1.28 9.68
CA PHE A 345 -1.71 -1.84 10.27
C PHE A 345 -1.44 -1.28 11.67
N ILE A 346 -1.79 -0.01 11.92
CA ILE A 346 -1.75 0.57 13.28
C ILE A 346 -2.69 -0.19 14.22
N ILE A 347 -3.91 -0.49 13.77
CA ILE A 347 -4.86 -1.28 14.57
C ILE A 347 -4.30 -2.68 14.85
N GLN A 348 -3.82 -3.39 13.82
CA GLN A 348 -3.23 -4.72 14.00
C GLN A 348 -2.06 -4.72 14.98
N GLU A 349 -1.12 -3.80 14.80
CA GLU A 349 0.09 -3.71 15.64
C GLU A 349 -0.25 -3.45 17.11
N LEU A 350 -1.19 -2.53 17.39
CA LEU A 350 -1.56 -2.18 18.77
C LEU A 350 -2.49 -3.19 19.44
N THR A 351 -3.25 -3.96 18.67
CA THR A 351 -4.24 -4.92 19.21
C THR A 351 -3.77 -6.37 19.19
N GLY A 352 -2.70 -6.68 18.44
CA GLY A 352 -2.20 -8.03 18.24
C GLY A 352 -3.09 -8.90 17.34
N MET A 353 -3.95 -8.27 16.53
CA MET A 353 -4.84 -8.93 15.57
C MET A 353 -4.14 -9.57 14.38
#